data_AF-A0A952ZUW8-F1
#
_entry.id   AF-A0A952ZUW8-F1
#
_cell.length_a   1.000
_cell.length_b   1.000
_cell.length_c   1.000
_cell.angle_alpha   90.00
_cell.angle_beta   90.00
_cell.angle_gamma   90.00
#
_symmetry.space_group_name_H-M   'P 1'
#
loop_
_entity.id
_entity.type
_entity.pdbx_description
1 polymer ?
#
loop_
_entity_poly.entity_id
_entity_poly.type
_entity_poly.pdbx_seq_one_letter_code
_entity_poly.pdbx_strand_id
1 'polypeptide(L)'
;MIQELKFALRSLAKSPGFTAVAVLVLALGIGANTAIFSVVESTLLRPLPFPRAEQLVRVYESFDDTDSRVGTLNLSELTIRQWREQGRDIFTDLAAADISTATLGHDNGAPARTVPAARISANFFSTLGLRPALGRSFTVEEDRPGGPRVVIVGYDFWQRELGGRASALGQTITLDQAPATVVGIMPEHFRHPYLAEIWVPLAAAFDPGAPRSHYLYGVARLRSGITADHAEAALRRLCTAINASNPDPQNPRRAFVRPLREGFTRIAVLRPKLFAISGAAFCALLIAAANFSGLLLARTIAREGELAIRSALGASRLRLARGLLAQALLLATLGTAAGLLLAAWFTPALVALSPEGSDATGSVMREFDYTIRLDWPVFAFATGTLLLAGAFGLLPAWRGTRTDLRTAMNNGGRSATLNRHSSRMLAALVVGEIGVATVLLVGAVTLTRYFTHLVQEPWGFATERRLSFQVTLPDRLFATPAARLPVLERVLGELRATPGVTSATVTLPHPLNSSYR
;
A
#
# COMPACT_ATOMS: atom_id res chain seq x y z
N MET A 1 4.50 39.90 15.19
CA MET A 1 5.06 38.56 14.87
C MET A 1 6.41 38.61 14.16
N ILE A 2 6.62 39.45 13.14
CA ILE A 2 7.89 39.48 12.37
C ILE A 2 9.12 39.77 13.26
N GLN A 3 9.01 40.70 14.21
CA GLN A 3 10.09 41.00 15.17
C GLN A 3 10.39 39.80 16.10
N GLU A 4 9.35 39.10 16.58
CA GLU A 4 9.48 37.90 17.41
C GLU A 4 10.14 36.75 16.63
N LEU A 5 9.84 36.62 15.33
CA LEU A 5 10.44 35.60 14.46
C LEU A 5 11.93 35.87 14.20
N LYS A 6 12.29 37.13 13.91
CA LYS A 6 13.71 37.53 13.76
C LYS A 6 14.49 37.30 15.06
N PHE A 7 13.86 37.59 16.20
CA PHE A 7 14.45 37.34 17.50
C PHE A 7 14.61 35.84 17.78
N ALA A 8 13.58 35.03 17.50
CA ALA A 8 13.62 33.57 17.61
C ALA A 8 14.77 32.97 16.79
N LEU A 9 14.94 33.42 15.55
CA LEU A 9 16.00 32.94 14.64
C LEU A 9 17.40 33.24 15.19
N ARG A 10 17.66 34.48 15.64
CA ARG A 10 18.93 34.86 16.28
C ARG A 10 19.18 34.07 17.56
N SER A 11 18.14 33.85 18.35
CA SER A 11 18.19 33.09 19.60
C SER A 11 18.55 31.62 19.37
N LEU A 12 18.03 31.00 18.31
CA LEU A 12 18.34 29.62 17.93
C LEU A 12 19.77 29.48 17.37
N ALA A 13 20.22 30.45 16.57
CA ALA A 13 21.59 30.48 16.03
C ALA A 13 22.66 30.56 17.14
N LYS A 14 22.34 31.19 18.28
CA LYS A 14 23.24 31.27 19.44
C LYS A 14 23.31 29.98 20.28
N SER A 15 22.42 29.03 20.06
CA SER A 15 22.39 27.75 20.79
C SER A 15 22.30 26.57 19.81
N PRO A 16 23.34 26.33 18.99
CA PRO A 16 23.27 25.37 17.89
C PRO A 16 23.02 23.93 18.37
N GLY A 17 23.63 23.51 19.50
CA GLY A 17 23.41 22.17 20.05
C GLY A 17 21.96 21.89 20.45
N PHE A 18 21.32 22.83 21.16
CA PHE A 18 19.90 22.72 21.49
C PHE A 18 19.03 22.65 20.23
N THR A 19 19.28 23.55 19.28
CA THR A 19 18.52 23.63 18.03
C THR A 19 18.65 22.33 17.24
N ALA A 20 19.86 21.78 17.11
CA ALA A 20 20.11 20.52 16.41
C ALA A 20 19.38 19.34 17.05
N VAL A 21 19.46 19.18 18.38
CA VAL A 21 18.75 18.10 19.09
C VAL A 21 17.24 18.23 18.95
N ALA A 22 16.68 19.43 19.13
CA ALA A 22 15.24 19.66 19.01
C ALA A 22 14.74 19.38 17.57
N VAL A 23 15.48 19.82 16.56
CA VAL A 23 15.16 19.53 15.14
C VAL A 23 15.25 18.04 14.86
N LEU A 24 16.27 17.33 15.36
CA LEU A 24 16.48 15.91 15.11
C LEU A 24 15.39 15.04 15.75
N VAL A 25 14.99 15.34 17.00
CA VAL A 25 13.90 14.63 17.69
C VAL A 25 12.58 14.79 16.92
N LEU A 26 12.27 16.02 16.50
CA LEU A 26 11.07 16.29 15.69
C LEU A 26 11.14 15.64 14.32
N ALA A 27 12.30 15.71 13.65
CA ALA A 27 12.50 15.14 12.32
C ALA A 27 12.31 13.62 12.32
N LEU A 28 12.83 12.91 13.34
CA LEU A 28 12.63 11.47 13.47
C LEU A 28 11.16 11.12 13.75
N GLY A 29 10.53 11.80 14.72
CA GLY A 29 9.13 11.53 15.07
C GLY A 29 8.17 11.82 13.92
N ILE A 30 8.28 13.00 13.30
CA ILE A 30 7.44 13.44 12.19
C ILE A 30 7.77 12.64 10.93
N GLY A 31 9.05 12.46 10.60
CA GLY A 31 9.48 11.75 9.39
C GLY A 31 9.06 10.29 9.35
N ALA A 32 9.25 9.55 10.45
CA ALA A 32 8.81 8.15 10.53
C ALA A 32 7.29 8.01 10.38
N ASN A 33 6.52 8.88 11.05
CA ASN A 33 5.06 8.89 10.92
C ASN A 33 4.61 9.29 9.52
N THR A 34 5.29 10.25 8.90
CA THR A 34 4.96 10.70 7.55
C THR A 34 5.24 9.60 6.53
N ALA A 35 6.34 8.85 6.66
CA ALA A 35 6.66 7.71 5.80
C ALA A 35 5.59 6.61 5.92
N ILE A 36 5.22 6.22 7.15
CA ILE A 36 4.21 5.19 7.40
C ILE A 36 2.82 5.64 6.93
N PHE A 37 2.44 6.89 7.22
CA PHE A 37 1.19 7.47 6.73
C PHE A 37 1.14 7.48 5.21
N SER A 38 2.26 7.73 4.52
CA SER A 38 2.30 7.71 3.05
C SER A 38 2.03 6.31 2.49
N VAL A 39 2.51 5.25 3.16
CA VAL A 39 2.17 3.84 2.79
C VAL A 39 0.69 3.56 3.05
N VAL A 40 0.15 4.02 4.18
CA VAL A 40 -1.28 3.87 4.51
C VAL A 40 -2.17 4.64 3.55
N GLU A 41 -1.81 5.88 3.21
CA GLU A 41 -2.57 6.71 2.28
C GLU A 41 -2.64 6.04 0.92
N SER A 42 -1.50 5.66 0.38
CA SER A 42 -1.38 5.01 -0.92
C SER A 42 -2.09 3.65 -0.98
N THR A 43 -2.08 2.87 0.10
CA THR A 43 -2.69 1.52 0.11
C THR A 43 -4.16 1.51 0.53
N LEU A 44 -4.55 2.32 1.53
CA LEU A 44 -5.84 2.24 2.21
C LEU A 44 -6.75 3.46 2.02
N LEU A 45 -6.23 4.63 1.62
CA LEU A 45 -7.03 5.86 1.55
C LEU A 45 -7.22 6.39 0.13
N ARG A 46 -6.20 6.30 -0.73
CA ARG A 46 -6.26 6.80 -2.10
C ARG A 46 -7.31 6.04 -2.91
N PRO A 47 -8.22 6.76 -3.61
CA PRO A 47 -9.25 6.12 -4.44
C PRO A 47 -8.60 5.38 -5.62
N LEU A 48 -9.34 4.42 -6.20
CA LEU A 48 -8.88 3.76 -7.41
C LEU A 48 -8.91 4.75 -8.58
N PRO A 49 -7.94 4.71 -9.51
CA PRO A 49 -7.85 5.63 -10.66
C PRO A 49 -8.84 5.28 -11.78
N PHE A 50 -10.05 4.85 -11.43
CA PHE A 50 -11.10 4.47 -12.37
C PHE A 50 -12.26 5.47 -12.33
N PRO A 51 -12.85 5.81 -13.48
CA PRO A 51 -14.08 6.57 -13.51
C PRO A 51 -15.20 5.84 -12.75
N ARG A 52 -15.82 6.54 -11.79
CA ARG A 52 -16.90 5.99 -10.93
C ARG A 52 -16.48 4.67 -10.27
N ALA A 53 -15.33 4.67 -9.61
CA ALA A 53 -14.73 3.49 -8.98
C ALA A 53 -15.63 2.84 -7.91
N GLU A 54 -16.52 3.60 -7.29
CA GLU A 54 -17.52 3.13 -6.33
C GLU A 54 -18.54 2.15 -6.94
N GLN A 55 -18.72 2.18 -8.26
CA GLN A 55 -19.58 1.23 -8.99
C GLN A 55 -18.85 -0.06 -9.36
N LEU A 56 -17.53 -0.12 -9.22
CA LEU A 56 -16.75 -1.31 -9.55
C LEU A 56 -16.75 -2.28 -8.38
N VAL A 57 -17.07 -3.53 -8.67
CA VAL A 57 -17.13 -4.60 -7.69
C VAL A 57 -16.41 -5.85 -8.19
N ARG A 58 -15.81 -6.57 -7.25
CA ARG A 58 -15.42 -7.96 -7.42
C ARG A 58 -16.58 -8.86 -7.07
N VAL A 59 -16.79 -9.88 -7.89
CA VAL A 59 -17.81 -10.89 -7.66
C VAL A 59 -17.14 -12.24 -7.46
N TYR A 60 -17.68 -12.98 -6.50
CA TYR A 60 -17.27 -14.32 -6.10
C TYR A 60 -18.49 -15.22 -6.06
N GLU A 61 -18.27 -16.51 -6.23
CA GLU A 61 -19.31 -17.50 -6.10
C GLU A 61 -19.08 -18.40 -4.88
N SER A 62 -20.16 -19.02 -4.39
CA SER A 62 -20.08 -19.96 -3.28
C SER A 62 -21.10 -21.08 -3.45
N PHE A 63 -20.67 -22.27 -3.06
CA PHE A 63 -21.46 -23.49 -3.03
C PHE A 63 -21.88 -23.87 -1.61
N ASP A 64 -21.35 -23.17 -0.60
CA ASP A 64 -21.77 -23.32 0.79
C ASP A 64 -23.08 -22.55 1.02
N ASP A 65 -24.02 -23.17 1.72
CA ASP A 65 -25.27 -22.55 2.15
C ASP A 65 -25.09 -21.68 3.40
N THR A 66 -23.95 -21.78 4.09
CA THR A 66 -23.60 -20.96 5.25
C THR A 66 -23.30 -19.52 4.85
N ASP A 67 -23.60 -18.55 5.72
CA ASP A 67 -23.25 -17.13 5.51
C ASP A 67 -21.74 -16.84 5.69
N SER A 68 -20.94 -17.90 5.74
CA SER A 68 -19.50 -17.80 5.94
C SER A 68 -18.82 -17.40 4.62
N ARG A 69 -17.95 -16.39 4.70
CA ARG A 69 -17.11 -15.95 3.58
C ARG A 69 -15.88 -16.86 3.38
N VAL A 70 -15.75 -17.93 4.18
CA VAL A 70 -14.58 -18.81 4.26
C VAL A 70 -14.51 -19.77 3.06
N GLY A 71 -15.61 -19.98 2.33
CA GLY A 71 -15.69 -20.85 1.14
C GLY A 71 -15.88 -20.14 -0.20
N THR A 72 -15.57 -18.85 -0.30
CA THR A 72 -15.77 -18.11 -1.56
C THR A 72 -14.73 -18.49 -2.62
N LEU A 73 -15.20 -18.68 -3.85
CA LEU A 73 -14.38 -19.04 -5.00
C LEU A 73 -14.39 -17.93 -6.05
N ASN A 74 -13.36 -17.91 -6.89
CA ASN A 74 -13.41 -17.20 -8.16
C ASN A 74 -14.49 -17.82 -9.06
N LEU A 75 -14.84 -17.14 -10.15
CA LEU A 75 -15.96 -17.56 -10.97
C LEU A 75 -15.57 -18.69 -11.93
N SER A 76 -16.53 -19.55 -12.22
CA SER A 76 -16.49 -20.48 -13.35
C SER A 76 -16.94 -19.79 -14.64
N GLU A 77 -16.60 -20.40 -15.78
CA GLU A 77 -17.08 -19.95 -17.09
C GLU A 77 -18.60 -19.99 -17.21
N LEU A 78 -19.24 -21.01 -16.61
CA LEU A 78 -20.70 -21.11 -16.55
C LEU A 78 -21.28 -19.90 -15.82
N THR A 79 -20.77 -19.62 -14.63
CA THR A 79 -21.29 -18.57 -13.75
C THR A 79 -21.16 -17.20 -14.40
N ILE A 80 -20.02 -16.89 -15.02
CA ILE A 80 -19.84 -15.65 -15.77
C ILE A 80 -20.84 -15.54 -16.91
N ARG A 81 -21.06 -16.62 -17.66
CA ARG A 81 -22.04 -16.63 -18.75
C ARG A 81 -23.45 -16.39 -18.22
N GLN A 82 -23.89 -17.16 -17.24
CA GLN A 82 -25.23 -17.05 -16.66
C GLN A 82 -25.48 -15.66 -16.06
N TRP A 83 -24.52 -15.11 -15.33
CA TRP A 83 -24.66 -13.79 -14.71
C TRP A 83 -24.54 -12.63 -15.71
N ARG A 84 -23.80 -12.78 -16.81
CA ARG A 84 -23.83 -11.83 -17.94
C ARG A 84 -25.17 -11.82 -18.65
N GLU A 85 -25.76 -13.00 -18.84
CA GLU A 85 -27.04 -13.15 -19.55
C GLU A 85 -28.22 -12.67 -18.69
N GLN A 86 -28.26 -13.08 -17.41
CA GLN A 86 -29.41 -12.88 -16.53
C GLN A 86 -29.23 -11.77 -15.48
N GLY A 87 -27.99 -11.32 -15.21
CA GLY A 87 -27.68 -10.28 -14.23
C GLY A 87 -27.70 -8.85 -14.77
N ARG A 88 -28.32 -8.62 -15.94
CA ARG A 88 -28.33 -7.31 -16.64
C ARG A 88 -29.03 -6.21 -15.85
N ASP A 89 -29.90 -6.55 -14.90
CA ASP A 89 -30.55 -5.57 -14.03
C ASP A 89 -29.64 -5.11 -12.87
N ILE A 90 -28.58 -5.88 -12.58
CA ILE A 90 -27.63 -5.62 -11.49
C ILE A 90 -26.40 -4.89 -12.04
N PHE A 91 -25.87 -5.37 -13.17
CA PHE A 91 -24.62 -4.88 -13.75
C PHE A 91 -24.87 -4.15 -15.06
N THR A 92 -24.11 -3.07 -15.27
CA THR A 92 -23.93 -2.48 -16.59
C THR A 92 -23.05 -3.37 -17.45
N ASP A 93 -21.99 -3.94 -16.85
CA ASP A 93 -21.05 -4.83 -17.52
C ASP A 93 -20.41 -5.79 -16.50
N LEU A 94 -20.06 -7.00 -16.93
CA LEU A 94 -19.37 -8.02 -16.13
C LEU A 94 -18.21 -8.57 -16.96
N ALA A 95 -16.99 -8.37 -16.51
CA ALA A 95 -15.76 -8.82 -17.14
C ALA A 95 -15.07 -9.95 -16.37
N ALA A 96 -14.26 -10.70 -17.10
CA ALA A 96 -13.53 -11.85 -16.61
C ALA A 96 -12.04 -11.68 -16.88
N ALA A 97 -11.20 -12.14 -15.96
CA ALA A 97 -9.77 -12.30 -16.21
C ALA A 97 -9.25 -13.61 -15.62
N ASP A 98 -8.14 -14.09 -16.16
CA ASP A 98 -7.39 -15.22 -15.65
C ASP A 98 -5.90 -14.84 -15.54
N ILE A 99 -5.27 -15.34 -14.49
CA ILE A 99 -3.85 -15.14 -14.27
C ILE A 99 -3.08 -15.93 -15.32
N SER A 100 -2.08 -15.30 -15.93
CA SER A 100 -1.29 -15.95 -16.95
C SER A 100 0.16 -15.48 -16.91
N THR A 101 0.97 -16.07 -17.75
CA THR A 101 2.32 -15.61 -18.03
C THR A 101 2.55 -15.82 -19.52
N ALA A 102 3.26 -14.90 -20.16
CA ALA A 102 3.62 -15.06 -21.56
C ALA A 102 5.14 -15.22 -21.68
N THR A 103 5.60 -16.15 -22.50
CA THR A 103 7.01 -16.32 -22.82
C THR A 103 7.33 -15.52 -24.07
N LEU A 104 8.12 -14.46 -23.92
CA LEU A 104 8.59 -13.66 -25.04
C LEU A 104 9.72 -14.43 -25.75
N GLY A 105 9.48 -14.78 -27.02
CA GLY A 105 10.49 -15.29 -27.92
C GLY A 105 11.23 -14.13 -28.61
N HIS A 106 12.56 -14.24 -28.69
CA HIS A 106 13.39 -13.28 -29.39
C HIS A 106 13.99 -13.90 -30.64
N ASP A 107 13.76 -13.27 -31.80
CA ASP A 107 14.27 -13.75 -33.09
C ASP A 107 15.79 -13.53 -33.25
N ASN A 108 16.41 -12.75 -32.35
CA ASN A 108 17.83 -12.40 -32.37
C ASN A 108 18.73 -13.33 -31.53
N GLY A 109 18.20 -14.47 -31.05
CA GLY A 109 18.95 -15.41 -30.21
C GLY A 109 19.10 -15.00 -28.75
N ALA A 110 18.48 -13.90 -28.30
CA ALA A 110 18.37 -13.59 -26.89
C ALA A 110 17.53 -14.68 -26.16
N PRO A 111 17.84 -14.98 -24.89
CA PRO A 111 17.11 -16.01 -24.14
C PRO A 111 15.63 -15.63 -24.02
N ALA A 112 14.77 -16.65 -24.15
CA ALA A 112 13.34 -16.48 -23.94
C ALA A 112 13.07 -16.01 -22.50
N ARG A 113 12.14 -15.05 -22.36
CA ARG A 113 11.84 -14.44 -21.06
C ARG A 113 10.36 -14.56 -20.75
N THR A 114 10.04 -15.10 -19.57
CA THR A 114 8.68 -15.12 -19.05
C THR A 114 8.33 -13.76 -18.46
N VAL A 115 7.19 -13.20 -18.88
CA VAL A 115 6.64 -11.96 -18.34
C VAL A 115 5.25 -12.20 -17.73
N PRO A 116 4.87 -11.46 -16.67
CA PRO A 116 3.53 -11.50 -16.11
C PRO A 116 2.50 -11.12 -17.18
N ALA A 117 1.45 -11.92 -17.32
CA ALA A 117 0.38 -11.68 -18.28
C ALA A 117 -1.00 -11.88 -17.66
N ALA A 118 -2.02 -11.35 -18.33
CA ALA A 118 -3.40 -11.64 -17.98
C ALA A 118 -4.20 -11.99 -19.24
N ARG A 119 -5.02 -13.03 -19.13
CA ARG A 119 -6.06 -13.33 -20.10
C ARG A 119 -7.30 -12.56 -19.69
N ILE A 120 -7.83 -11.71 -20.57
CA ILE A 120 -8.97 -10.83 -20.22
C ILE A 120 -10.07 -10.90 -21.27
N SER A 121 -11.32 -10.83 -20.83
CA SER A 121 -12.44 -10.74 -21.76
C SER A 121 -12.42 -9.41 -22.52
N ALA A 122 -13.01 -9.36 -23.72
CA ALA A 122 -12.95 -8.18 -24.60
C ALA A 122 -13.45 -6.87 -23.93
N ASN A 123 -14.45 -7.01 -23.06
CA ASN A 123 -15.08 -5.93 -22.31
C ASN A 123 -14.35 -5.55 -20.99
N PHE A 124 -13.20 -6.14 -20.68
CA PHE A 124 -12.52 -5.93 -19.40
C PHE A 124 -12.13 -4.48 -19.16
N PHE A 125 -11.42 -3.87 -20.11
CA PHE A 125 -11.02 -2.46 -19.97
C PHE A 125 -12.23 -1.51 -20.02
N SER A 126 -13.24 -1.79 -20.86
CA SER A 126 -14.46 -0.98 -20.90
C SER A 126 -15.25 -1.07 -19.59
N THR A 127 -15.29 -2.24 -18.95
CA THR A 127 -15.92 -2.43 -17.63
C THR A 127 -15.23 -1.54 -16.59
N LEU A 128 -13.90 -1.47 -16.58
CA LEU A 128 -13.11 -0.59 -15.71
C LEU A 128 -13.20 0.90 -16.11
N GLY A 129 -13.77 1.22 -17.27
CA GLY A 129 -13.84 2.58 -17.81
C GLY A 129 -12.50 3.07 -18.34
N LEU A 130 -11.61 2.14 -18.73
CA LEU A 130 -10.29 2.40 -19.28
C LEU A 130 -10.25 2.21 -20.79
N ARG A 131 -9.29 2.87 -21.41
CA ARG A 131 -8.93 2.71 -22.83
C ARG A 131 -7.41 2.66 -22.95
N PRO A 132 -6.86 1.89 -23.91
CA PRO A 132 -5.45 1.99 -24.27
C PRO A 132 -5.07 3.43 -24.61
N ALA A 133 -3.86 3.84 -24.22
CA ALA A 133 -3.30 5.15 -24.56
C ALA A 133 -3.04 5.27 -26.07
N LEU A 134 -2.65 4.16 -26.71
CA LEU A 134 -2.50 4.04 -28.15
C LEU A 134 -3.20 2.75 -28.62
N GLY A 135 -3.85 2.81 -29.79
CA GLY A 135 -4.52 1.64 -30.39
C GLY A 135 -5.94 1.41 -29.84
N ARG A 136 -6.31 0.14 -29.66
CA ARG A 136 -7.67 -0.27 -29.28
C ARG A 136 -7.69 -1.44 -28.28
N SER A 137 -8.85 -1.64 -27.67
CA SER A 137 -9.15 -2.85 -26.90
C SER A 137 -9.43 -4.05 -27.82
N PHE A 138 -9.54 -5.24 -27.23
CA PHE A 138 -9.95 -6.45 -27.95
C PHE A 138 -11.40 -6.37 -28.45
N THR A 139 -11.66 -7.02 -29.58
CA THR A 139 -13.03 -7.22 -30.10
C THR A 139 -13.63 -8.53 -29.60
N VAL A 140 -14.94 -8.69 -29.78
CA VAL A 140 -15.64 -9.93 -29.42
C VAL A 140 -15.17 -11.10 -30.29
N GLU A 141 -14.77 -10.85 -31.53
CA GLU A 141 -14.25 -11.86 -32.47
C GLU A 141 -12.87 -12.39 -32.02
N GLU A 142 -12.04 -11.52 -31.44
CA GLU A 142 -10.73 -11.87 -30.89
C GLU A 142 -10.83 -12.63 -29.57
N ASP A 143 -11.88 -12.37 -28.79
CA ASP A 143 -12.19 -13.04 -27.52
C ASP A 143 -13.05 -14.31 -27.69
N ARG A 144 -12.97 -14.95 -28.87
CA ARG A 144 -13.56 -16.27 -29.13
C ARG A 144 -12.48 -17.35 -29.18
N PRO A 145 -12.80 -18.60 -28.79
CA PRO A 145 -11.92 -19.73 -29.03
C PRO A 145 -11.51 -19.81 -30.50
N GLY A 146 -10.20 -19.86 -30.78
CA GLY A 146 -9.65 -19.85 -32.15
C GLY A 146 -9.64 -18.47 -32.84
N GLY A 147 -9.96 -17.39 -32.13
CA GLY A 147 -9.89 -16.02 -32.66
C GLY A 147 -8.47 -15.56 -33.02
N PRO A 148 -8.33 -14.42 -33.74
CA PRO A 148 -7.03 -13.86 -34.09
C PRO A 148 -6.13 -13.64 -32.87
N ARG A 149 -4.83 -13.95 -33.01
CA ARG A 149 -3.84 -13.72 -31.94
C ARG A 149 -3.44 -12.26 -31.89
N VAL A 150 -4.01 -11.55 -30.94
CA VAL A 150 -3.73 -10.15 -30.66
C VAL A 150 -3.26 -9.97 -29.23
N VAL A 151 -2.55 -8.88 -28.99
CA VAL A 151 -1.98 -8.56 -27.69
C VAL A 151 -2.07 -7.07 -27.40
N ILE A 152 -2.35 -6.74 -26.14
CA ILE A 152 -2.24 -5.38 -25.62
C ILE A 152 -1.05 -5.38 -24.66
N VAL A 153 -0.17 -4.39 -24.77
CA VAL A 153 1.06 -4.32 -23.96
C VAL A 153 1.03 -3.17 -22.97
N GLY A 154 1.72 -3.33 -21.85
CA GLY A 154 1.92 -2.27 -20.86
C GLY A 154 2.91 -1.24 -21.35
N TYR A 155 2.79 -0.02 -20.83
CA TYR A 155 3.68 1.08 -21.22
C TYR A 155 5.17 0.75 -21.03
N ASP A 156 5.57 0.18 -19.88
CA ASP A 156 6.99 -0.12 -19.66
C ASP A 156 7.49 -1.23 -20.56
N PHE A 157 6.64 -2.22 -20.88
CA PHE A 157 6.98 -3.26 -21.83
C PHE A 157 7.21 -2.65 -23.22
N TRP A 158 6.32 -1.76 -23.65
CA TRP A 158 6.47 -1.01 -24.89
C TRP A 158 7.76 -0.18 -24.93
N GLN A 159 8.12 0.48 -23.84
CA GLN A 159 9.37 1.25 -23.74
C GLN A 159 10.61 0.35 -23.79
N ARG A 160 10.64 -0.72 -22.99
CA ARG A 160 11.83 -1.59 -22.83
C ARG A 160 12.04 -2.53 -24.02
N GLU A 161 10.98 -3.22 -24.45
CA GLU A 161 11.07 -4.32 -25.41
C GLU A 161 10.75 -3.87 -26.84
N LEU A 162 9.92 -2.84 -27.01
CA LEU A 162 9.51 -2.31 -28.33
C LEU A 162 10.12 -0.93 -28.65
N GLY A 163 10.98 -0.42 -27.76
CA GLY A 163 11.72 0.82 -27.92
C GLY A 163 10.87 2.10 -27.91
N GLY A 164 9.65 2.05 -27.36
CA GLY A 164 8.81 3.25 -27.18
C GLY A 164 8.32 3.89 -28.49
N ARG A 165 8.30 3.15 -29.60
CA ARG A 165 7.91 3.67 -30.92
C ARG A 165 6.44 3.46 -31.20
N ALA A 166 5.76 4.46 -31.76
CA ALA A 166 4.36 4.32 -32.17
C ALA A 166 4.15 3.22 -33.25
N SER A 167 5.20 2.91 -34.02
CA SER A 167 5.23 1.80 -34.98
C SER A 167 5.09 0.41 -34.35
N ALA A 168 5.15 0.30 -33.02
CA ALA A 168 4.88 -0.94 -32.30
C ALA A 168 3.42 -1.39 -32.45
N LEU A 169 2.48 -0.46 -32.71
CA LEU A 169 1.11 -0.82 -33.04
C LEU A 169 1.06 -1.50 -34.42
N GLY A 170 0.41 -2.66 -34.48
CA GLY A 170 0.36 -3.51 -35.67
C GLY A 170 1.60 -4.39 -35.86
N GLN A 171 2.63 -4.24 -35.02
CA GLN A 171 3.80 -5.10 -35.06
C GLN A 171 3.46 -6.49 -34.50
N THR A 172 4.04 -7.54 -35.10
CA THR A 172 3.96 -8.91 -34.59
C THR A 172 5.10 -9.18 -33.61
N ILE A 173 4.76 -9.74 -32.45
CA ILE A 173 5.70 -10.27 -31.47
C ILE A 173 5.49 -11.77 -31.27
N THR A 174 6.55 -12.50 -30.97
CA THR A 174 6.48 -13.95 -30.73
C THR A 174 6.18 -14.20 -29.26
N LEU A 175 4.94 -14.60 -28.95
CA LEU A 175 4.52 -14.99 -27.60
C LEU A 175 4.27 -16.49 -27.54
N ASP A 176 4.89 -17.15 -26.58
CA ASP A 176 4.84 -18.59 -26.30
C ASP A 176 5.24 -19.48 -27.50
N GLN A 177 5.97 -18.97 -28.50
CA GLN A 177 6.24 -19.56 -29.83
C GLN A 177 5.15 -19.32 -30.90
N ALA A 178 4.27 -18.32 -30.77
CA ALA A 178 3.32 -17.92 -31.82
C ALA A 178 3.40 -16.42 -32.09
N PRO A 179 3.19 -16.01 -33.34
CA PRO A 179 2.99 -14.61 -33.67
C PRO A 179 1.70 -14.09 -33.01
N ALA A 180 1.80 -12.92 -32.37
CA ALA A 180 0.68 -12.14 -31.85
C ALA A 180 0.85 -10.67 -32.27
N THR A 181 -0.23 -10.05 -32.74
CA THR A 181 -0.19 -8.66 -33.23
C THR A 181 -0.50 -7.68 -32.11
N VAL A 182 0.36 -6.68 -31.90
CA VAL A 182 0.14 -5.63 -30.90
C VAL A 182 -0.98 -4.69 -31.38
N VAL A 183 -2.12 -4.70 -30.69
CA VAL A 183 -3.30 -3.89 -31.06
C VAL A 183 -3.54 -2.69 -30.14
N GLY A 184 -2.87 -2.65 -28.99
CA GLY A 184 -3.00 -1.55 -28.04
C GLY A 184 -1.85 -1.45 -27.06
N ILE A 185 -1.64 -0.25 -26.54
CA ILE A 185 -0.65 0.06 -25.50
C ILE A 185 -1.40 0.73 -24.34
N MET A 186 -1.30 0.16 -23.14
CA MET A 186 -1.96 0.72 -21.96
C MET A 186 -1.24 1.99 -21.47
N PRO A 187 -1.96 2.88 -20.76
CA PRO A 187 -1.35 4.04 -20.12
C PRO A 187 -0.19 3.69 -19.19
N GLU A 188 0.63 4.69 -18.91
CA GLU A 188 1.72 4.58 -17.94
C GLU A 188 1.21 3.99 -16.63
N HIS A 189 2.05 3.14 -16.01
CA HIS A 189 1.83 2.55 -14.70
C HIS A 189 0.58 1.67 -14.48
N PHE A 190 -0.23 1.41 -15.51
CA PHE A 190 -1.34 0.45 -15.41
C PHE A 190 -0.84 -0.99 -15.50
N ARG A 191 -1.10 -1.83 -14.49
CA ARG A 191 -0.67 -3.25 -14.45
C ARG A 191 -1.77 -4.21 -13.97
N HIS A 192 -3.04 -3.80 -14.05
CA HIS A 192 -4.16 -4.61 -13.57
C HIS A 192 -4.77 -5.48 -14.70
N PRO A 193 -5.16 -6.75 -14.44
CA PRO A 193 -4.99 -7.49 -13.19
C PRO A 193 -3.62 -8.19 -13.10
N TYR A 194 -3.24 -8.63 -11.90
CA TYR A 194 -2.12 -9.56 -11.65
C TYR A 194 -0.72 -9.03 -12.01
N LEU A 195 -0.50 -7.71 -11.93
CA LEU A 195 0.75 -7.08 -12.36
C LEU A 195 1.10 -7.36 -13.83
N ALA A 196 0.09 -7.63 -14.66
CA ALA A 196 0.29 -7.95 -16.07
C ALA A 196 1.08 -6.85 -16.79
N GLU A 197 2.14 -7.26 -17.48
CA GLU A 197 2.83 -6.42 -18.46
C GLU A 197 2.21 -6.60 -19.85
N ILE A 198 1.50 -7.70 -20.05
CA ILE A 198 0.86 -8.07 -21.32
C ILE A 198 -0.55 -8.60 -21.04
N TRP A 199 -1.50 -8.20 -21.88
CA TRP A 199 -2.85 -8.75 -21.91
C TRP A 199 -3.10 -9.47 -23.22
N VAL A 200 -3.77 -10.61 -23.15
CA VAL A 200 -4.24 -11.38 -24.31
C VAL A 200 -5.72 -11.68 -24.15
N PRO A 201 -6.47 -11.96 -25.23
CA PRO A 201 -7.88 -12.34 -25.12
C PRO A 201 -8.07 -13.56 -24.23
N LEU A 202 -9.14 -13.55 -23.42
CA LEU A 202 -9.49 -14.69 -22.58
C LEU A 202 -9.88 -15.87 -23.44
N ALA A 203 -10.64 -15.63 -24.51
CA ALA A 203 -11.14 -16.67 -25.42
C ALA A 203 -11.75 -17.83 -24.62
N ALA A 204 -12.60 -17.49 -23.63
CA ALA A 204 -13.22 -18.47 -22.75
C ALA A 204 -14.01 -19.47 -23.59
N ALA A 205 -13.67 -20.75 -23.46
CA ALA A 205 -14.27 -21.84 -24.21
C ALA A 205 -15.15 -22.64 -23.26
N PHE A 206 -16.44 -22.32 -23.22
CA PHE A 206 -17.39 -23.11 -22.45
C PHE A 206 -17.51 -24.50 -23.07
N ASP A 207 -16.85 -25.48 -22.47
CA ASP A 207 -17.03 -26.89 -22.76
C ASP A 207 -17.98 -27.49 -21.69
N PRO A 208 -19.21 -27.89 -22.07
CA PRO A 208 -20.15 -28.53 -21.15
C PRO A 208 -19.63 -29.83 -20.52
N GLY A 209 -18.66 -30.49 -21.16
CA GLY A 209 -18.09 -31.77 -20.72
C GLY A 209 -16.78 -31.67 -19.94
N ALA A 210 -16.16 -30.47 -19.87
CA ALA A 210 -14.91 -30.29 -19.14
C ALA A 210 -15.14 -30.15 -17.62
N PRO A 211 -14.21 -30.63 -16.77
CA PRO A 211 -14.24 -30.35 -15.34
C PRO A 211 -14.24 -28.84 -15.09
N ARG A 212 -15.34 -28.32 -14.53
CA ARG A 212 -15.50 -26.88 -14.33
C ARG A 212 -14.51 -26.37 -13.27
N SER A 213 -13.72 -25.39 -13.66
CA SER A 213 -12.69 -24.76 -12.83
C SER A 213 -13.13 -23.35 -12.39
N HIS A 214 -12.85 -23.00 -11.14
CA HIS A 214 -13.23 -21.73 -10.50
C HIS A 214 -12.05 -20.75 -10.49
N TYR A 215 -11.60 -20.35 -11.68
CA TYR A 215 -10.33 -19.64 -11.85
C TYR A 215 -10.51 -18.18 -12.27
N LEU A 216 -11.69 -17.79 -12.75
CA LEU A 216 -11.91 -16.48 -13.35
C LEU A 216 -12.10 -15.39 -12.28
N TYR A 217 -11.25 -14.39 -12.36
CA TYR A 217 -11.46 -13.11 -11.71
C TYR A 217 -12.66 -12.39 -12.32
N GLY A 218 -13.75 -12.33 -11.55
CA GLY A 218 -14.93 -11.56 -11.90
C GLY A 218 -14.84 -10.12 -11.41
N VAL A 219 -14.92 -9.17 -12.35
CA VAL A 219 -15.08 -7.74 -12.06
C VAL A 219 -16.32 -7.22 -12.79
N ALA A 220 -17.18 -6.50 -12.09
CA ALA A 220 -18.40 -5.96 -12.65
C ALA A 220 -18.51 -4.46 -12.36
N ARG A 221 -19.25 -3.77 -13.23
CA ARG A 221 -19.72 -2.41 -12.98
C ARG A 221 -21.20 -2.46 -12.63
N LEU A 222 -21.54 -2.09 -11.41
CA LEU A 222 -22.92 -1.95 -10.94
C LEU A 222 -23.65 -0.86 -11.75
N ARG A 223 -24.97 -1.00 -11.89
CA ARG A 223 -25.80 0.11 -12.39
C ARG A 223 -25.80 1.27 -11.40
N SER A 224 -26.08 2.47 -11.92
CA SER A 224 -26.19 3.67 -11.10
C SER A 224 -27.24 3.49 -10.00
N GLY A 225 -26.86 3.80 -8.75
CA GLY A 225 -27.73 3.70 -7.59
C GLY A 225 -27.76 2.32 -6.92
N ILE A 226 -27.11 1.29 -7.47
CA ILE A 226 -27.01 -0.03 -6.84
C ILE A 226 -25.77 -0.08 -5.94
N THR A 227 -25.97 -0.43 -4.66
CA THR A 227 -24.88 -0.68 -3.70
C THR A 227 -24.37 -2.11 -3.81
N ALA A 228 -23.16 -2.39 -3.31
CA ALA A 228 -22.61 -3.73 -3.27
C ALA A 228 -23.50 -4.72 -2.52
N ASP A 229 -24.06 -4.32 -1.36
CA ASP A 229 -24.97 -5.16 -0.58
C ASP A 229 -26.28 -5.46 -1.32
N HIS A 230 -26.83 -4.49 -2.04
CA HIS A 230 -28.02 -4.70 -2.86
C HIS A 230 -27.72 -5.64 -4.03
N ALA A 231 -26.56 -5.49 -4.68
CA ALA A 231 -26.11 -6.37 -5.74
C ALA A 231 -25.89 -7.80 -5.24
N GLU A 232 -25.32 -7.98 -4.05
CA GLU A 232 -25.14 -9.29 -3.42
C GLU A 232 -26.50 -9.97 -3.16
N ALA A 233 -27.45 -9.25 -2.56
CA ALA A 233 -28.80 -9.76 -2.34
C ALA A 233 -29.53 -10.09 -3.65
N ALA A 234 -29.36 -9.29 -4.70
CA ALA A 234 -29.94 -9.52 -6.01
C ALA A 234 -29.33 -10.75 -6.71
N LEU A 235 -28.00 -10.89 -6.68
CA LEU A 235 -27.32 -12.07 -7.19
C LEU A 235 -27.71 -13.34 -6.44
N ARG A 236 -27.92 -13.25 -5.12
CA ARG A 236 -28.40 -14.38 -4.33
C ARG A 236 -29.76 -14.87 -4.81
N ARG A 237 -30.70 -13.96 -5.09
CA ARG A 237 -32.00 -14.29 -5.70
C ARG A 237 -31.83 -14.88 -7.09
N LEU A 238 -30.90 -14.35 -7.89
CA LEU A 238 -30.58 -14.87 -9.21
C LEU A 238 -30.05 -16.31 -9.13
N CYS A 239 -29.11 -16.60 -8.22
CA CYS A 239 -28.63 -17.96 -7.98
C CYS A 239 -29.77 -18.92 -7.60
N THR A 240 -30.70 -18.50 -6.74
CA THR A 240 -31.88 -19.30 -6.40
C THR A 240 -32.78 -19.56 -7.62
N ALA A 241 -33.03 -18.54 -8.44
CA ALA A 241 -33.85 -18.67 -9.65
C ALA A 241 -33.20 -19.57 -10.72
N ILE A 242 -31.88 -19.44 -10.93
CA ILE A 242 -31.09 -20.31 -11.82
C ILE A 242 -31.20 -21.76 -11.34
N ASN A 243 -30.98 -22.00 -10.04
CA ASN A 243 -31.05 -23.34 -9.48
C ASN A 243 -32.45 -23.95 -9.52
N ALA A 244 -33.52 -23.14 -9.43
CA ALA A 244 -34.89 -23.62 -9.56
C ALA A 244 -35.27 -23.94 -11.01
N SER A 245 -34.81 -23.13 -11.97
CA SER A 245 -35.12 -23.30 -13.40
C SER A 245 -34.26 -24.34 -14.10
N ASN A 246 -33.00 -24.49 -13.69
CA ASN A 246 -32.05 -25.45 -14.22
C ASN A 246 -31.21 -26.04 -13.07
N PRO A 247 -31.73 -27.06 -12.37
CA PRO A 247 -30.99 -27.70 -11.27
C PRO A 247 -29.69 -28.34 -11.76
N ASP A 248 -28.56 -27.71 -11.44
CA ASP A 248 -27.21 -28.21 -11.69
C ASP A 248 -26.41 -28.05 -10.40
N PRO A 249 -25.83 -29.12 -9.81
CA PRO A 249 -24.98 -29.04 -8.64
C PRO A 249 -23.79 -28.07 -8.79
N GLN A 250 -23.43 -27.76 -10.03
CA GLN A 250 -22.34 -26.84 -10.39
C GLN A 250 -22.79 -25.39 -10.51
N ASN A 251 -24.08 -25.08 -10.39
CA ASN A 251 -24.53 -23.71 -10.23
C ASN A 251 -24.20 -23.22 -8.81
N PRO A 252 -23.70 -21.97 -8.66
CA PRO A 252 -23.44 -21.45 -7.34
C PRO A 252 -24.75 -21.25 -6.57
N ARG A 253 -24.72 -21.57 -5.27
CA ARG A 253 -25.86 -21.37 -4.37
C ARG A 253 -25.96 -19.93 -3.92
N ARG A 254 -24.80 -19.26 -3.81
CA ARG A 254 -24.67 -17.87 -3.37
C ARG A 254 -23.62 -17.14 -4.21
N ALA A 255 -23.69 -15.83 -4.15
CA ALA A 255 -22.67 -14.94 -4.66
C ALA A 255 -22.27 -13.96 -3.56
N PHE A 256 -21.03 -13.48 -3.63
CA PHE A 256 -20.54 -12.41 -2.78
C PHE A 256 -20.04 -11.26 -3.64
N VAL A 257 -20.39 -10.04 -3.24
CA VAL A 257 -20.03 -8.83 -3.96
C VAL A 257 -19.23 -7.94 -3.03
N ARG A 258 -18.03 -7.55 -3.47
CA ARG A 258 -17.19 -6.61 -2.73
C ARG A 258 -16.86 -5.42 -3.60
N PRO A 259 -16.80 -4.20 -3.06
CA PRO A 259 -16.17 -3.09 -3.77
C PRO A 259 -14.81 -3.54 -4.31
N LEU A 260 -14.47 -3.15 -5.54
CA LEU A 260 -13.25 -3.62 -6.22
C LEU A 260 -12.00 -3.43 -5.35
N ARG A 261 -11.96 -2.30 -4.62
CA ARG A 261 -10.93 -1.97 -3.64
C ARG A 261 -10.78 -3.01 -2.53
N GLU A 262 -11.86 -3.59 -2.04
CA GLU A 262 -11.82 -4.59 -0.97
C GLU A 262 -11.64 -6.02 -1.52
N GLY A 263 -11.94 -6.21 -2.81
CA GLY A 263 -11.72 -7.44 -3.55
C GLY A 263 -10.25 -7.74 -3.85
N PHE A 264 -9.34 -6.78 -3.65
CA PHE A 264 -7.92 -7.09 -3.55
C PHE A 264 -7.71 -7.88 -2.26
N THR A 265 -7.74 -9.21 -2.38
CA THR A 265 -7.69 -10.21 -1.30
C THR A 265 -6.59 -9.93 -0.27
N ARG A 266 -5.56 -9.20 -0.65
CA ARG A 266 -4.41 -8.82 0.18
C ARG A 266 -4.67 -7.61 1.07
N ILE A 267 -5.52 -6.65 0.69
CA ILE A 267 -5.81 -5.46 1.52
C ILE A 267 -6.42 -5.86 2.88
N ALA A 268 -7.30 -6.86 2.92
CA ALA A 268 -7.87 -7.36 4.16
C ALA A 268 -6.80 -7.94 5.12
N VAL A 269 -5.78 -8.62 4.58
CA VAL A 269 -4.64 -9.17 5.34
C VAL A 269 -3.64 -8.07 5.75
N LEU A 270 -3.49 -7.05 4.92
CA LEU A 270 -2.61 -5.91 5.15
C LEU A 270 -3.15 -4.92 6.21
N ARG A 271 -4.48 -4.75 6.29
CA ARG A 271 -5.11 -3.78 7.20
C ARG A 271 -4.61 -3.89 8.65
N PRO A 272 -4.61 -5.09 9.30
CA PRO A 272 -4.10 -5.23 10.66
C PRO A 272 -2.60 -4.87 10.78
N LYS A 273 -1.78 -5.29 9.82
CA LYS A 273 -0.34 -4.98 9.78
C LYS A 273 -0.09 -3.47 9.69
N LEU A 274 -0.81 -2.79 8.80
CA LEU A 274 -0.74 -1.34 8.60
C LEU A 274 -1.25 -0.56 9.82
N PHE A 275 -2.31 -1.02 10.49
CA PHE A 275 -2.77 -0.40 11.73
C PHE A 275 -1.76 -0.58 12.88
N ALA A 276 -1.17 -1.77 13.02
CA ALA A 276 -0.18 -2.03 14.07
C ALA A 276 1.05 -1.11 13.93
N ILE A 277 1.62 -1.02 12.72
CA ILE A 277 2.80 -0.16 12.48
C ILE A 277 2.46 1.33 12.58
N SER A 278 1.25 1.74 12.18
CA SER A 278 0.77 3.12 12.35
C SER A 278 0.59 3.48 13.83
N GLY A 279 0.08 2.55 14.64
CA GLY A 279 -0.02 2.72 16.09
C GLY A 279 1.36 2.88 16.74
N ALA A 280 2.34 2.05 16.34
CA ALA A 280 3.71 2.15 16.84
C ALA A 280 4.35 3.50 16.47
N ALA A 281 4.15 3.96 15.22
CA ALA A 281 4.59 5.26 14.76
C ALA A 281 3.97 6.39 15.58
N PHE A 282 2.66 6.33 15.82
CA PHE A 282 1.95 7.33 16.60
C PHE A 282 2.49 7.42 18.03
N CYS A 283 2.76 6.30 18.69
CA CYS A 283 3.44 6.29 19.99
C CYS A 283 4.81 6.98 19.92
N ALA A 284 5.62 6.70 18.89
CA ALA A 284 6.91 7.36 18.70
C ALA A 284 6.79 8.87 18.46
N LEU A 285 5.73 9.33 17.77
CA LEU A 285 5.43 10.76 17.61
C LEU A 285 5.15 11.42 18.96
N LEU A 286 4.34 10.76 19.80
CA LEU A 286 4.01 11.27 21.14
C LEU A 286 5.26 11.35 22.03
N ILE A 287 6.16 10.38 21.95
CA ILE A 287 7.47 10.42 22.63
C ILE A 287 8.27 11.64 22.14
N ALA A 288 8.37 11.83 20.82
CA ALA A 288 9.08 12.97 20.25
C ALA A 288 8.48 14.32 20.67
N ALA A 289 7.14 14.43 20.71
CA ALA A 289 6.44 15.62 21.15
C ALA A 289 6.63 15.90 22.65
N ALA A 290 6.60 14.86 23.50
CA ALA A 290 6.88 14.97 24.92
C ALA A 290 8.31 15.47 25.17
N ASN A 291 9.30 14.86 24.52
CA ASN A 291 10.71 15.25 24.61
C ASN A 291 10.94 16.68 24.12
N PHE A 292 10.29 17.06 23.01
CA PHE A 292 10.36 18.42 22.49
C PHE A 292 9.78 19.46 23.48
N SER A 293 8.65 19.15 24.12
CA SER A 293 8.06 19.98 25.18
C SER A 293 8.99 20.09 26.40
N GLY A 294 9.57 18.97 26.85
CA GLY A 294 10.55 18.94 27.95
C GLY A 294 11.77 19.83 27.68
N LEU A 295 12.33 19.73 26.47
CA LEU A 295 13.44 20.57 26.00
C LEU A 295 13.07 22.06 25.99
N LEU A 296 11.90 22.42 25.47
CA LEU A 296 11.43 23.81 25.46
C LEU A 296 11.22 24.35 26.88
N LEU A 297 10.69 23.54 27.78
CA LEU A 297 10.52 23.93 29.17
C LEU A 297 11.87 24.15 29.87
N ALA A 298 12.81 23.22 29.75
CA ALA A 298 14.15 23.34 30.32
C ALA A 298 14.84 24.61 29.84
N ARG A 299 14.70 24.94 28.55
CA ARG A 299 15.23 26.18 27.97
C ARG A 299 14.52 27.43 28.47
N THR A 300 13.21 27.36 28.73
CA THR A 300 12.43 28.47 29.30
C THR A 300 12.88 28.76 30.73
N ILE A 301 13.11 27.71 31.54
CA ILE A 301 13.62 27.82 32.91
C ILE A 301 15.05 28.36 32.92
N ALA A 302 15.92 27.88 32.03
CA ALA A 302 17.29 28.42 31.91
C ALA A 302 17.32 29.92 31.51
N ARG A 303 16.23 30.43 30.93
CA ARG A 303 16.06 31.84 30.52
C ARG A 303 15.16 32.64 31.44
N GLU A 304 14.80 32.10 32.61
CA GLU A 304 13.88 32.74 33.54
C GLU A 304 14.37 34.14 33.98
N GLY A 305 15.68 34.30 34.20
CA GLY A 305 16.29 35.60 34.52
C GLY A 305 16.17 36.64 33.39
N GLU A 306 16.35 36.23 32.13
CA GLU A 306 16.16 37.11 30.96
C GLU A 306 14.69 37.54 30.83
N LEU A 307 13.77 36.60 31.02
CA LEU A 307 12.33 36.85 30.96
C LEU A 307 11.85 37.77 32.09
N ALA A 308 12.42 37.63 33.29
CA ALA A 308 12.15 38.49 34.44
C ALA A 308 12.65 39.93 34.23
N ILE A 309 13.84 40.12 33.64
CA ILE A 309 14.35 41.45 33.28
C ILE A 309 13.44 42.11 32.23
N ARG A 310 12.98 41.35 31.23
CA ARG A 310 12.07 41.88 30.19
C ARG A 310 10.70 42.26 30.74
N SER A 311 10.14 41.48 31.66
CA SER A 311 8.88 41.83 32.29
C SER A 311 9.03 43.07 33.19
N ALA A 312 10.16 43.20 33.90
CA ALA A 312 10.49 44.42 34.67
C ALA A 312 10.66 45.66 33.78
N LEU A 313 11.15 45.50 32.54
CA LEU A 313 11.21 46.55 31.52
C LEU A 313 9.86 46.83 30.82
N GLY A 314 8.75 46.23 31.29
CA GLY A 314 7.39 46.51 30.80
C GLY A 314 6.89 45.60 29.68
N ALA A 315 7.57 44.49 29.37
CA ALA A 315 7.05 43.53 28.39
C ALA A 315 5.78 42.84 28.90
N SER A 316 4.69 42.91 28.12
CA SER A 316 3.43 42.23 28.47
C SER A 316 3.58 40.70 28.40
N ARG A 317 2.82 39.99 29.25
CA ARG A 317 2.80 38.50 29.28
C ARG A 317 2.49 37.91 27.90
N LEU A 318 1.60 38.56 27.15
CA LEU A 318 1.26 38.17 25.78
C LEU A 318 2.44 38.32 24.81
N ARG A 319 3.29 39.34 24.97
CA ARG A 319 4.49 39.52 24.14
C ARG A 319 5.52 38.42 24.43
N LEU A 320 5.73 38.08 25.69
CA LEU A 320 6.62 36.97 26.08
C LEU A 320 6.12 35.61 25.57
N ALA A 321 4.82 35.33 25.73
CA ALA A 321 4.20 34.10 25.23
C ALA A 321 4.30 34.00 23.69
N ARG A 322 4.10 35.10 22.96
CA ARG A 322 4.27 35.16 21.49
C ARG A 322 5.70 34.86 21.06
N GLY A 323 6.71 35.32 21.80
CA GLY A 323 8.12 35.03 21.53
C GLY A 323 8.46 33.55 21.72
N LEU A 324 7.96 32.91 22.78
CA LEU A 324 8.14 31.47 23.03
C LEU A 324 7.41 30.63 21.97
N LEU A 325 6.19 31.01 21.61
CA LEU A 325 5.43 30.37 20.53
C LEU A 325 6.15 30.49 19.18
N ALA A 326 6.70 31.66 18.86
CA ALA A 326 7.47 31.85 17.63
C ALA A 326 8.70 30.95 17.57
N GLN A 327 9.39 30.72 18.70
CA GLN A 327 10.51 29.79 18.77
C GLN A 327 10.07 28.33 18.60
N ALA A 328 9.00 27.92 19.29
CA ALA A 328 8.46 26.56 19.18
C ALA A 328 8.00 26.25 17.74
N LEU A 329 7.25 27.17 17.12
CA LEU A 329 6.79 27.03 15.73
C LEU A 329 7.95 26.99 14.74
N LEU A 330 8.98 27.81 14.93
CA LEU A 330 10.15 27.82 14.04
C LEU A 330 10.92 26.49 14.12
N LEU A 331 11.14 25.96 15.32
CA LEU A 331 11.75 24.64 15.52
C LEU A 331 10.89 23.52 14.95
N ALA A 332 9.58 23.57 15.20
CA ALA A 332 8.63 22.62 14.65
C ALA A 332 8.68 22.65 13.11
N THR A 333 8.73 23.83 12.49
CA THR A 333 8.80 23.98 11.03
C THR A 333 10.10 23.39 10.47
N LEU A 334 11.23 23.68 11.10
CA LEU A 334 12.52 23.11 10.71
C LEU A 334 12.55 21.58 10.90
N GLY A 335 11.99 21.08 12.00
CA GLY A 335 11.84 19.66 12.29
C GLY A 335 10.94 18.95 11.28
N THR A 336 9.80 19.54 10.92
CA THR A 336 8.91 19.02 9.88
C THR A 336 9.58 19.02 8.51
N ALA A 337 10.30 20.08 8.13
CA ALA A 337 11.03 20.13 6.87
C ALA A 337 12.11 19.04 6.79
N ALA A 338 12.91 18.89 7.85
CA ALA A 338 13.89 17.81 7.95
C ALA A 338 13.23 16.42 7.97
N GLY A 339 12.11 16.27 8.69
CA GLY A 339 11.34 15.02 8.75
C GLY A 339 10.75 14.62 7.39
N LEU A 340 10.28 15.59 6.59
CA LEU A 340 9.80 15.34 5.22
C LEU A 340 10.94 14.88 4.31
N LEU A 341 12.14 15.45 4.44
CA LEU A 341 13.33 14.99 3.72
C LEU A 341 13.72 13.56 4.13
N LEU A 342 13.71 13.27 5.44
CA LEU A 342 13.95 11.91 5.94
C LEU A 342 12.89 10.94 5.40
N ALA A 343 11.62 11.31 5.44
CA ALA A 343 10.54 10.48 4.88
C ALA A 343 10.76 10.22 3.39
N ALA A 344 11.13 11.24 2.61
CA ALA A 344 11.42 11.10 1.18
C ALA A 344 12.57 10.12 0.90
N TRP A 345 13.60 10.06 1.76
CA TRP A 345 14.72 9.12 1.63
C TRP A 345 14.44 7.72 2.16
N PHE A 346 13.76 7.60 3.31
CA PHE A 346 13.49 6.30 3.93
C PHE A 346 12.38 5.53 3.22
N THR A 347 11.40 6.22 2.64
CA THR A 347 10.23 5.56 2.07
C THR A 347 10.58 4.63 0.90
N PRO A 348 11.41 5.03 -0.09
CA PRO A 348 11.91 4.11 -1.13
C PRO A 348 12.70 2.94 -0.56
N ALA A 349 13.52 3.17 0.46
CA ALA A 349 14.30 2.12 1.12
C ALA A 349 13.40 1.10 1.86
N LEU A 350 12.35 1.57 2.53
CA LEU A 350 11.36 0.70 3.19
C LEU A 350 10.60 -0.17 2.19
N VAL A 351 10.26 0.38 1.01
CA VAL A 351 9.65 -0.39 -0.08
C VAL A 351 10.63 -1.43 -0.64
N ALA A 352 11.90 -1.07 -0.80
CA ALA A 352 12.93 -1.96 -1.33
C ALA A 352 13.33 -3.09 -0.36
N LEU A 353 13.29 -2.83 0.95
CA LEU A 353 13.61 -3.79 2.01
C LEU A 353 12.46 -4.73 2.35
N SER A 354 11.25 -4.46 1.85
CA SER A 354 10.10 -5.36 1.97
C SER A 354 10.42 -6.67 1.24
N PRO A 355 10.54 -7.81 1.95
CA PRO A 355 10.74 -9.12 1.32
C PRO A 355 9.57 -9.52 0.41
N GLU A 356 8.43 -8.82 0.53
CA GLU A 356 7.20 -8.99 -0.25
C GLU A 356 7.14 -8.05 -1.47
N GLY A 357 8.25 -7.40 -1.84
CA GLY A 357 8.40 -6.63 -3.08
C GLY A 357 8.13 -7.45 -4.35
N SER A 358 8.14 -8.79 -4.24
CA SER A 358 7.70 -9.70 -5.31
C SER A 358 6.21 -10.05 -5.24
N ASP A 359 5.61 -10.30 -4.06
CA ASP A 359 4.40 -11.14 -4.05
C ASP A 359 3.20 -10.72 -3.20
N ALA A 360 3.14 -9.59 -2.47
CA ALA A 360 1.86 -9.23 -1.83
C ALA A 360 1.59 -7.74 -1.55
N THR A 361 2.51 -7.06 -0.86
CA THR A 361 2.35 -5.64 -0.52
C THR A 361 2.79 -4.74 -1.68
N GLY A 362 3.88 -5.13 -2.35
CA GLY A 362 4.35 -4.44 -3.56
C GLY A 362 3.39 -4.61 -4.74
N SER A 363 2.62 -5.70 -4.81
CA SER A 363 1.75 -5.96 -5.96
C SER A 363 0.57 -5.01 -6.02
N VAL A 364 -0.15 -4.77 -4.92
CA VAL A 364 -1.28 -3.83 -4.90
C VAL A 364 -0.80 -2.40 -5.16
N MET A 365 0.36 -2.03 -4.59
CA MET A 365 0.98 -0.72 -4.79
C MET A 365 1.44 -0.51 -6.24
N ARG A 366 1.99 -1.55 -6.89
CA ARG A 366 2.48 -1.51 -8.28
C ARG A 366 1.38 -1.68 -9.32
N GLU A 367 0.22 -2.22 -8.96
CA GLU A 367 -0.86 -2.52 -9.90
C GLU A 367 -1.56 -1.26 -10.45
N PHE A 368 -1.57 -0.17 -9.66
CA PHE A 368 -2.25 1.10 -9.96
C PHE A 368 -1.39 2.34 -9.76
N ASP A 369 -0.07 2.21 -9.77
CA ASP A 369 0.86 3.32 -9.54
C ASP A 369 0.65 4.08 -8.24
N TYR A 370 0.51 3.36 -7.15
CA TYR A 370 0.59 3.96 -5.83
C TYR A 370 2.05 4.24 -5.47
N THR A 371 2.80 4.88 -6.37
CA THR A 371 4.09 5.46 -6.02
C THR A 371 3.88 6.36 -4.81
N ILE A 372 4.72 6.19 -3.82
CA ILE A 372 4.62 6.96 -2.60
C ILE A 372 5.05 8.38 -2.93
N ARG A 373 4.04 9.21 -3.17
CA ARG A 373 4.21 10.63 -3.48
C ARG A 373 3.92 11.42 -2.21
N LEU A 374 4.73 12.44 -1.98
CA LEU A 374 4.40 13.48 -1.00
C LEU A 374 3.28 14.33 -1.59
N ASP A 375 2.06 13.80 -1.52
CA ASP A 375 0.86 14.48 -2.00
C ASP A 375 0.25 15.35 -0.90
N TRP A 376 -0.80 16.11 -1.26
CA TRP A 376 -1.51 17.00 -0.33
C TRP A 376 -1.94 16.32 0.99
N PRO A 377 -2.44 15.07 1.02
CA PRO A 377 -2.78 14.41 2.29
C PRO A 377 -1.59 14.22 3.23
N VAL A 378 -0.41 13.93 2.66
CA VAL A 378 0.84 13.75 3.42
C VAL A 378 1.30 15.09 3.99
N PHE A 379 1.21 16.18 3.20
CA PHE A 379 1.48 17.53 3.69
C PHE A 379 0.48 17.99 4.76
N ALA A 380 -0.81 17.67 4.59
CA ALA A 380 -1.84 17.98 5.58
C ALA A 380 -1.59 17.22 6.89
N PHE A 381 -1.20 15.94 6.81
CA PHE A 381 -0.80 15.14 7.97
C PHE A 381 0.45 15.71 8.65
N ALA A 382 1.51 16.03 7.89
CA ALA A 382 2.72 16.65 8.41
C ALA A 382 2.44 18.03 9.07
N THR A 383 1.49 18.79 8.52
CA THR A 383 1.03 20.06 9.11
C THR A 383 0.24 19.80 10.39
N GLY A 384 -0.60 18.78 10.45
CA GLY A 384 -1.30 18.37 11.66
C GLY A 384 -0.34 17.98 12.79
N THR A 385 0.70 17.20 12.48
CA THR A 385 1.72 16.80 13.46
C THR A 385 2.60 17.97 13.91
N LEU A 386 2.92 18.91 13.00
CA LEU A 386 3.55 20.20 13.32
C LEU A 386 2.73 20.98 14.35
N LEU A 387 1.42 21.13 14.11
CA LEU A 387 0.52 21.87 15.01
C LEU A 387 0.41 21.20 16.37
N LEU A 388 0.32 19.86 16.41
CA LEU A 388 0.33 19.09 17.65
C LEU A 388 1.63 19.31 18.43
N ALA A 389 2.79 19.19 17.79
CA ALA A 389 4.08 19.45 18.42
C ALA A 389 4.21 20.89 18.94
N GLY A 390 3.71 21.87 18.18
CA GLY A 390 3.61 23.27 18.59
C GLY A 390 2.69 23.48 19.80
N ALA A 391 1.57 22.76 19.86
CA ALA A 391 0.64 22.79 21.00
C ALA A 391 1.26 22.21 22.27
N PHE A 392 2.02 21.11 22.17
CA PHE A 392 2.80 20.60 23.30
C PHE A 392 3.88 21.60 23.75
N GLY A 393 4.52 22.33 22.82
CA GLY A 393 5.45 23.41 23.14
C GLY A 393 4.82 24.64 23.82
N LEU A 394 3.50 24.83 23.73
CA LEU A 394 2.75 25.91 24.39
C LEU A 394 2.47 25.64 25.87
N LEU A 395 2.35 24.38 26.28
CA LEU A 395 2.11 23.98 27.68
C LEU A 395 3.11 24.62 28.66
N PRO A 396 4.44 24.54 28.42
CA PRO A 396 5.42 25.16 29.31
C PRO A 396 5.44 26.69 29.24
N ALA A 397 5.15 27.29 28.08
CA ALA A 397 5.03 28.75 27.95
C ALA A 397 3.88 29.31 28.79
N TRP A 398 2.74 28.60 28.84
CA TRP A 398 1.60 29.03 29.65
C TRP A 398 1.88 28.90 31.15
N ARG A 399 2.50 27.80 31.58
CA ARG A 399 2.88 27.59 32.99
C ARG A 399 3.97 28.58 33.46
N GLY A 400 4.96 28.87 32.62
CA GLY A 400 6.03 29.82 32.95
C GLY A 400 5.58 31.28 33.09
N THR A 401 4.42 31.66 32.53
CA THR A 401 3.87 33.02 32.74
C THR A 401 3.13 33.21 34.08
N ARG A 402 2.93 32.13 34.84
CA ARG A 402 2.28 32.15 36.16
C ARG A 402 3.29 32.19 37.33
N THR A 403 4.59 32.12 37.09
CA THR A 403 5.58 32.24 38.17
C THR A 403 5.67 33.67 38.67
N ASP A 404 5.61 33.81 39.98
CA ASP A 404 5.34 35.06 40.68
C ASP A 404 6.58 35.97 40.66
N LEU A 405 6.46 37.12 39.98
CA LEU A 405 7.50 38.14 39.78
C LEU A 405 8.17 38.59 41.10
N ARG A 406 7.44 38.51 42.23
CA ARG A 406 7.95 38.84 43.57
C ARG A 406 9.05 37.90 44.06
N THR A 407 9.04 36.63 43.65
CA THR A 407 10.06 35.65 44.06
C THR A 407 11.34 35.73 43.24
N ALA A 408 11.27 36.21 41.99
CA ALA A 408 12.44 36.36 41.12
C ALA A 408 13.31 37.56 41.51
N MET A 409 12.70 38.65 41.99
CA MET A 409 13.41 39.89 42.37
C MET A 409 14.18 39.77 43.69
N ASN A 410 13.75 38.94 44.64
CA ASN A 410 14.45 38.75 45.92
C ASN A 410 15.72 37.88 45.82
N ASN A 411 16.03 37.32 44.65
CA ASN A 411 17.11 36.33 44.46
C ASN A 411 18.35 36.88 43.73
N GLY A 412 18.48 38.20 43.57
CA GLY A 412 19.62 38.84 42.89
C GLY A 412 20.96 38.83 43.63
N GLY A 413 21.06 38.21 44.80
CA GLY A 413 22.24 38.25 45.67
C GLY A 413 22.95 36.89 45.83
N ARG A 414 24.04 36.69 45.07
CA ARG A 414 25.18 35.81 45.42
C ARG A 414 24.89 34.34 45.79
N SER A 415 24.28 33.56 44.91
CA SER A 415 24.70 32.17 44.61
C SER A 415 23.91 31.62 43.41
N ALA A 416 24.62 31.14 42.39
CA ALA A 416 24.04 30.61 41.15
C ALA A 416 23.53 29.16 41.32
N THR A 417 22.69 28.90 42.33
CA THR A 417 22.02 27.60 42.50
C THR A 417 20.54 27.73 42.13
N LEU A 418 20.08 26.92 41.16
CA LEU A 418 18.67 26.78 40.79
C LEU A 418 17.79 26.63 42.04
N ASN A 419 16.72 27.41 42.12
CA ASN A 419 15.80 27.42 43.26
C ASN A 419 15.25 26.00 43.53
N ARG A 420 15.15 25.59 44.80
CA ARG A 420 14.71 24.24 45.23
C ARG A 420 13.35 23.86 44.65
N HIS A 421 12.47 24.84 44.47
CA HIS A 421 11.17 24.68 43.82
C HIS A 421 11.29 24.38 42.31
N SER A 422 12.08 25.16 41.56
CA SER A 422 12.34 24.96 40.13
C SER A 422 13.05 23.63 39.86
N SER A 423 14.00 23.24 40.73
CA SER A 423 14.66 21.93 40.70
C SER A 423 13.68 20.76 40.94
N ARG A 424 12.77 20.87 41.93
CA ARG A 424 11.72 19.87 42.16
C ARG A 424 10.72 19.77 41.02
N MET A 425 10.38 20.89 40.40
CA MET A 425 9.46 20.92 39.27
C MET A 425 10.08 20.29 38.01
N LEU A 426 11.36 20.56 37.75
CA LEU A 426 12.14 19.87 36.71
C LEU A 426 12.22 18.38 37.00
N ALA A 427 12.51 17.98 38.25
CA ALA A 427 12.59 16.56 38.63
C ALA A 427 11.24 15.85 38.44
N ALA A 428 10.12 16.43 38.89
CA ALA A 428 8.79 15.86 38.71
C ALA A 428 8.41 15.75 37.22
N LEU A 429 8.82 16.72 36.41
CA LEU A 429 8.56 16.70 34.97
C LEU A 429 9.40 15.64 34.25
N VAL A 430 10.68 15.52 34.60
CA VAL A 430 11.55 14.46 34.09
C VAL A 430 10.99 13.09 34.48
N VAL A 431 10.53 12.90 35.72
CA VAL A 431 9.91 11.64 36.16
C VAL A 431 8.62 11.36 35.40
N GLY A 432 7.74 12.35 35.20
CA GLY A 432 6.51 12.20 34.42
C GLY A 432 6.77 11.92 32.94
N GLU A 433 7.75 12.61 32.34
CA GLU A 433 8.19 12.42 30.95
C GLU A 433 8.79 11.03 30.77
N ILE A 434 9.68 10.59 31.66
CA ILE A 434 10.23 9.22 31.65
C ILE A 434 9.10 8.20 31.81
N GLY A 435 8.13 8.43 32.70
CA GLY A 435 6.98 7.53 32.88
C GLY A 435 6.14 7.39 31.62
N VAL A 436 5.73 8.52 31.00
CA VAL A 436 4.95 8.53 29.76
C VAL A 436 5.75 7.93 28.61
N ALA A 437 7.03 8.30 28.46
CA ALA A 437 7.91 7.76 27.44
C ALA A 437 8.10 6.24 27.62
N THR A 438 8.20 5.74 28.85
CA THR A 438 8.31 4.31 29.13
C THR A 438 7.04 3.57 28.74
N VAL A 439 5.84 4.08 29.10
CA VAL A 439 4.56 3.47 28.69
C VAL A 439 4.42 3.45 27.17
N LEU A 440 4.72 4.57 26.50
CA LEU A 440 4.67 4.66 25.03
C LEU A 440 5.71 3.75 24.36
N LEU A 441 6.91 3.64 24.94
CA LEU A 441 7.97 2.76 24.45
C LEU A 441 7.56 1.29 24.58
N VAL A 442 6.98 0.89 25.71
CA VAL A 442 6.44 -0.46 25.91
C VAL A 442 5.34 -0.73 24.88
N GLY A 443 4.43 0.22 24.63
CA GLY A 443 3.42 0.12 23.59
C GLY A 443 4.01 -0.04 22.19
N ALA A 444 5.00 0.79 21.83
CA ALA A 444 5.68 0.74 20.54
C ALA A 444 6.43 -0.58 20.32
N VAL A 445 7.17 -1.06 21.34
CA VAL A 445 7.86 -2.35 21.30
C VAL A 445 6.86 -3.50 21.18
N THR A 446 5.74 -3.46 21.90
CA THR A 446 4.69 -4.48 21.83
C THR A 446 4.05 -4.53 20.44
N LEU A 447 3.70 -3.37 19.87
CA LEU A 447 3.16 -3.30 18.50
C LEU A 447 4.17 -3.75 17.45
N THR A 448 5.45 -3.41 17.63
CA THR A 448 6.52 -3.87 16.75
C THR A 448 6.67 -5.39 16.84
N ARG A 449 6.64 -5.97 18.05
CA ARG A 449 6.66 -7.43 18.25
C ARG A 449 5.45 -8.12 17.63
N TYR A 450 4.27 -7.53 17.78
CA TYR A 450 3.05 -8.02 17.14
C TYR A 450 3.18 -8.01 15.62
N PHE A 451 3.69 -6.91 15.04
CA PHE A 451 3.99 -6.83 13.61
C PHE A 451 5.02 -7.87 13.17
N THR A 452 6.12 -8.05 13.90
CA THR A 452 7.12 -9.07 13.55
C THR A 452 6.54 -10.48 13.62
N HIS A 453 5.67 -10.76 14.60
CA HIS A 453 4.96 -12.04 14.67
C HIS A 453 3.99 -12.25 13.49
N LEU A 454 3.27 -11.21 13.06
CA LEU A 454 2.39 -11.27 11.89
C LEU A 454 3.15 -11.47 10.57
N VAL A 455 4.40 -11.03 10.49
CA VAL A 455 5.24 -11.15 9.28
C VAL A 455 6.04 -12.45 9.29
N GLN A 456 6.54 -12.87 10.44
CA GLN A 456 7.36 -14.08 10.61
C GLN A 456 6.51 -15.31 10.98
N GLU A 457 5.20 -15.26 10.77
CA GLU A 457 4.32 -16.36 11.10
C GLU A 457 4.80 -17.63 10.37
N PRO A 458 5.20 -18.68 11.10
CA PRO A 458 5.86 -19.84 10.51
C PRO A 458 4.88 -20.53 9.57
N TRP A 459 5.28 -20.67 8.31
CA TRP A 459 4.47 -21.27 7.25
C TRP A 459 4.32 -22.79 7.41
N GLY A 460 4.87 -23.37 8.48
CA GLY A 460 4.97 -24.83 8.69
C GLY A 460 6.10 -25.49 7.90
N PHE A 461 6.89 -24.73 7.13
CA PHE A 461 8.04 -25.23 6.36
C PHE A 461 9.17 -24.19 6.28
N ALA A 462 10.41 -24.66 6.01
CA ALA A 462 11.59 -23.80 5.91
C ALA A 462 11.55 -22.94 4.64
N THR A 463 11.75 -21.63 4.78
CA THR A 463 11.76 -20.63 3.70
C THR A 463 13.16 -20.11 3.34
N GLU A 464 14.15 -20.33 4.20
CA GLU A 464 15.53 -19.86 3.99
C GLU A 464 16.28 -20.69 2.92
N ARG A 465 17.14 -20.00 2.14
CA ARG A 465 17.99 -20.61 1.08
C ARG A 465 17.21 -21.40 0.02
N ARG A 466 16.01 -20.93 -0.32
CA ARG A 466 15.18 -21.51 -1.39
C ARG A 466 14.93 -20.47 -2.48
N LEU A 467 14.99 -20.92 -3.73
CA LEU A 467 14.58 -20.13 -4.89
C LEU A 467 13.27 -20.72 -5.42
N SER A 468 12.25 -19.88 -5.54
CA SER A 468 10.97 -20.24 -6.16
C SER A 468 10.73 -19.37 -7.38
N PHE A 469 10.31 -19.98 -8.49
CA PHE A 469 9.90 -19.28 -9.69
C PHE A 469 8.78 -20.07 -10.37
N GLN A 470 7.96 -19.38 -11.16
CA GLN A 470 6.91 -20.01 -11.95
C GLN A 470 7.46 -20.41 -13.30
N VAL A 471 7.13 -21.62 -13.74
CA VAL A 471 7.42 -22.13 -15.07
C VAL A 471 6.10 -22.40 -15.77
N THR A 472 5.94 -21.83 -16.96
CA THR A 472 4.77 -22.08 -17.79
C THR A 472 5.18 -22.96 -18.95
N LEU A 473 4.46 -24.07 -19.10
CA LEU A 473 4.61 -25.01 -20.20
C LEU A 473 3.41 -24.82 -21.11
N PRO A 474 3.54 -24.09 -22.24
CA PRO A 474 2.42 -23.83 -23.14
C PRO A 474 1.80 -25.14 -23.63
N ASP A 475 0.48 -25.25 -23.51
CA ASP A 475 -0.25 -26.49 -23.84
C ASP A 475 0.04 -26.97 -25.27
N ARG A 476 0.21 -26.05 -26.21
CA ARG A 476 0.53 -26.34 -27.61
C ARG A 476 1.86 -27.05 -27.87
N LEU A 477 2.83 -26.97 -26.95
CA LEU A 477 4.11 -27.67 -27.11
C LEU A 477 3.99 -29.16 -26.75
N PHE A 478 2.85 -29.56 -26.18
CA PHE A 478 2.63 -30.89 -25.64
C PHE A 478 1.29 -31.43 -26.12
N ALA A 479 1.32 -32.51 -26.91
CA ALA A 479 0.09 -33.14 -27.42
C ALA A 479 -0.83 -33.66 -26.30
N THR A 480 -0.26 -34.03 -25.14
CA THR A 480 -1.01 -34.48 -23.96
C THR A 480 -0.41 -33.91 -22.67
N PRO A 481 -1.20 -33.76 -21.59
CA PRO A 481 -0.68 -33.37 -20.28
C PRO A 481 0.43 -34.31 -19.76
N ALA A 482 0.31 -35.61 -20.03
CA ALA A 482 1.30 -36.62 -19.65
C ALA A 482 2.68 -36.40 -20.31
N ALA A 483 2.72 -35.82 -21.51
CA ALA A 483 3.97 -35.51 -22.21
C ALA A 483 4.81 -34.41 -21.53
N ARG A 484 4.25 -33.69 -20.54
CA ARG A 484 4.97 -32.67 -19.76
C ARG A 484 5.89 -33.28 -18.70
N LEU A 485 5.52 -34.44 -18.15
CA LEU A 485 6.24 -35.06 -17.04
C LEU A 485 7.70 -35.36 -17.37
N PRO A 486 8.05 -35.99 -18.51
CA PRO A 486 9.45 -36.27 -18.85
C PRO A 486 10.30 -35.02 -19.03
N VAL A 487 9.71 -33.92 -19.51
CA VAL A 487 10.42 -32.64 -19.66
C VAL A 487 10.69 -32.02 -18.30
N LEU A 488 9.70 -32.01 -17.41
CA LEU A 488 9.87 -31.55 -16.04
C LEU A 488 10.92 -32.37 -15.29
N GLU A 489 10.90 -33.69 -15.44
CA GLU A 489 11.91 -34.58 -14.83
C GLU A 489 13.32 -34.29 -15.34
N ARG A 490 13.49 -34.06 -16.65
CA ARG A 490 14.79 -33.69 -17.24
C ARG A 490 15.30 -32.36 -16.67
N VAL A 491 14.45 -31.34 -16.67
CA VAL A 491 14.79 -30.00 -16.14
C VAL A 491 15.15 -30.10 -14.65
N LEU A 492 14.38 -30.85 -13.86
CA LEU A 492 14.71 -31.09 -12.46
C LEU A 492 16.03 -31.84 -12.28
N GLY A 493 16.36 -32.77 -13.19
CA GLY A 493 17.66 -33.44 -13.23
C GLY A 493 18.81 -32.47 -13.46
N GLU A 494 18.69 -31.59 -14.45
CA GLU A 494 19.70 -30.57 -14.76
C GLU A 494 19.87 -29.55 -13.62
N LEU A 495 18.77 -29.13 -13.00
CA LEU A 495 18.81 -28.25 -11.83
C LEU A 495 19.51 -28.91 -10.65
N ARG A 496 19.23 -30.18 -10.36
CA ARG A 496 19.90 -30.94 -9.28
C ARG A 496 21.38 -31.18 -9.56
N ALA A 497 21.78 -31.26 -10.82
CA ALA A 497 23.18 -31.40 -11.23
C ALA A 497 23.97 -30.08 -11.13
N THR A 498 23.30 -28.94 -10.98
CA THR A 498 23.95 -27.63 -10.89
C THR A 498 24.65 -27.47 -9.53
N PRO A 499 25.95 -27.09 -9.50
CA PRO A 499 26.67 -26.91 -8.25
C PRO A 499 25.97 -25.92 -7.29
N GLY A 500 25.77 -26.35 -6.04
CA GLY A 500 25.09 -25.55 -5.01
C GLY A 500 23.60 -25.82 -4.84
N VAL A 501 22.97 -26.59 -5.75
CA VAL A 501 21.57 -27.03 -5.60
C VAL A 501 21.51 -28.31 -4.78
N THR A 502 20.85 -28.28 -3.62
CA THR A 502 20.66 -29.47 -2.76
C THR A 502 19.42 -30.28 -3.14
N SER A 503 18.35 -29.61 -3.55
CA SER A 503 17.14 -30.26 -4.08
C SER A 503 16.39 -29.33 -5.03
N ALA A 504 15.69 -29.91 -5.99
CA ALA A 504 14.76 -29.21 -6.89
C ALA A 504 13.46 -30.01 -6.98
N THR A 505 12.34 -29.31 -6.96
CA THR A 505 11.00 -29.91 -7.05
C THR A 505 10.06 -29.00 -7.84
N VAL A 506 8.97 -29.57 -8.34
CA VAL A 506 7.87 -28.86 -8.99
C VAL A 506 6.59 -29.15 -8.20
N THR A 507 5.74 -28.14 -8.03
CA THR A 507 4.52 -28.27 -7.24
C THR A 507 3.42 -27.40 -7.83
N LEU A 508 2.19 -27.90 -7.78
CA LEU A 508 0.99 -27.19 -8.14
C LEU A 508 -0.11 -27.63 -7.15
N PRO A 509 -0.68 -26.71 -6.33
CA PRO A 509 -0.40 -25.28 -6.25
C PRO A 509 0.89 -24.95 -5.50
N HIS A 510 1.43 -23.74 -5.71
CA HIS A 510 2.61 -23.26 -4.99
C HIS A 510 2.34 -23.17 -3.48
N PRO A 511 3.21 -23.69 -2.60
CA PRO A 511 2.97 -23.75 -1.15
C PRO A 511 2.95 -22.36 -0.48
N LEU A 512 3.57 -21.35 -1.11
CA LEU A 512 3.46 -19.95 -0.69
C LEU A 512 2.19 -19.23 -1.21
N ASN A 513 1.29 -19.91 -1.93
CA ASN A 513 0.05 -19.31 -2.40
C ASN A 513 -1.03 -19.35 -1.29
N SER A 514 -1.90 -18.35 -1.24
CA SER A 514 -2.88 -18.14 -0.16
C SER A 514 -3.91 -19.26 0.01
N SER A 515 -3.92 -20.25 -0.87
CA SER A 515 -4.78 -21.44 -0.84
C SER A 515 -4.35 -22.50 0.18
N TYR A 516 -3.21 -22.33 0.87
CA TYR A 516 -2.71 -23.25 1.90
C TYR A 516 -2.96 -22.80 3.36
N ARG A 517 -3.71 -21.71 3.59
CA ARG A 517 -4.08 -21.27 4.94
C ARG A 517 -5.48 -21.72 5.33
#